data_AF-A0A7K4GZE7-F1
#
_entry.id   AF-A0A7K4GZE7-F1
#
_cell.length_a   1.000
_cell.length_b   1.000
_cell.length_c   1.000
_cell.angle_alpha   90.00
_cell.angle_beta   90.00
_cell.angle_gamma   90.00
#
_symmetry.space_group_name_H-M   'P 1'
#
loop_
_entity.id
_entity.type
_entity.pdbx_description
1 polymer ?
#
loop_
_entity_poly.entity_id
_entity_poly.type
_entity_poly.pdbx_seq_one_letter_code
_entity_poly.pdbx_strand_id
1 'polypeptide(L)'
;MRKKKVLIHSNFCKAFTGFGKNAKNILKHLYRCGKYDIYESANMKMSGDPSLDYLPWRCYGTVPQNYSSLQDEQKRSAGYGAFEIDNIVDEVRPDVYIGIEDIWAFTNFHHKPWWNKVSTMVWTTLDSLPILPQAVEYAPKIKNYYVWSSFAERAFKELGYDHVKTLRGSLDTENFYRLPEDKRATLRKYHGIKEEDFIVGFVFRNQLRKSVPNLLDGFKIFKKQNPNSKLLLHTHWDEGWDINRLLKEKGINGSDILTTYACSSCNGYHVRTFFGQEQECRLCKEKTFNTTNVQHGVSEIQLNEVYNLMDVYCHPFTSGGQEIPVQEAKLTELITLVTNYSCGEDSCSEESGGIPLNWHEYREPGTQFIKASTDADHIAEMLQKVFDMSKEDRLSQGKKSRQWVIDNFSVEVIGKKLEEFIDAMPYLDDGVDIKNVHYDDLYPMPQNLSHENLVVDLYKNILNDDVDHNTEGYNKWLSDLKSNKITQHQLYNHFITVAKKQNAKKPSAFEDVLSKDDKGKRVAVIIPESGTDLIFINSLLRNLQKKHKGHNIYIFTKPEFFEYIEDNPYVFKCMPYSNSLDNPISMEGFGKHEGYFEAAYYPATTTQRVPCYIHNGN
;
A
#
# COMPACT_ATOMS: atom_id res chain seq x y z
N MET A 1 21.55 -6.35 -25.32
CA MET A 1 20.10 -6.55 -25.11
C MET A 1 19.60 -5.46 -24.18
N ARG A 2 18.41 -4.92 -24.40
CA ARG A 2 17.78 -3.98 -23.45
C ARG A 2 17.53 -4.72 -22.13
N LYS A 3 17.82 -4.08 -21.00
CA LYS A 3 17.47 -4.61 -19.68
C LYS A 3 15.96 -4.50 -19.47
N LYS A 4 15.36 -5.45 -18.75
CA LYS A 4 13.96 -5.33 -18.35
C LYS A 4 13.83 -4.18 -17.35
N LYS A 5 12.84 -3.32 -17.59
CA LYS A 5 12.42 -2.27 -16.68
C LYS A 5 11.49 -2.85 -15.63
N VAL A 6 11.86 -2.73 -14.36
CA VAL A 6 11.09 -3.27 -13.23
C VAL A 6 10.67 -2.12 -12.33
N LEU A 7 9.36 -1.94 -12.18
CA LEU A 7 8.78 -0.93 -11.28
C LEU A 7 8.30 -1.62 -10.00
N ILE A 8 8.95 -1.31 -8.88
CA ILE A 8 8.57 -1.77 -7.54
C ILE A 8 7.75 -0.68 -6.87
N HIS A 9 6.49 -0.98 -6.55
CA HIS A 9 5.58 -0.07 -5.87
C HIS A 9 5.32 -0.55 -4.44
N SER A 10 5.80 0.18 -3.44
CA SER A 10 5.68 -0.18 -2.02
C SER A 10 5.84 1.05 -1.12
N ASN A 11 5.82 0.85 0.20
CA ASN A 11 6.36 1.83 1.13
C ASN A 11 7.79 2.20 0.76
N PHE A 12 8.14 3.48 0.92
CA PHE A 12 9.49 3.97 0.70
C PHE A 12 10.55 3.08 1.36
N CYS A 13 11.60 2.73 0.61
CA CYS A 13 12.64 1.79 1.04
C CYS A 13 13.42 2.21 2.29
N LYS A 14 13.37 3.49 2.70
CA LYS A 14 14.00 3.96 3.96
C LYS A 14 13.00 4.12 5.12
N ALA A 15 11.73 3.77 4.94
CA ALA A 15 10.74 3.81 6.01
C ALA A 15 10.96 2.64 6.99
N PHE A 16 10.82 2.90 8.30
CA PHE A 16 10.90 1.90 9.36
C PHE A 16 9.61 1.07 9.49
N THR A 17 9.17 0.47 8.38
CA THR A 17 8.03 -0.46 8.33
C THR A 17 8.45 -1.81 7.75
N GLY A 18 7.62 -2.85 7.92
CA GLY A 18 7.89 -4.16 7.33
C GLY A 18 7.99 -4.13 5.80
N PHE A 19 7.07 -3.44 5.14
CA PHE A 19 7.11 -3.23 3.69
C PHE A 19 8.31 -2.40 3.25
N GLY A 20 8.65 -1.31 3.95
CA GLY A 20 9.83 -0.50 3.64
C GLY A 20 11.13 -1.30 3.76
N LYS A 21 11.25 -2.15 4.79
CA LYS A 21 12.38 -3.06 4.97
C LYS A 21 12.47 -4.11 3.86
N ASN A 22 11.34 -4.73 3.47
CA ASN A 22 11.31 -5.64 2.33
C ASN A 22 11.70 -4.93 1.02
N ALA A 23 11.16 -3.74 0.77
CA ALA A 23 11.49 -2.93 -0.41
C ALA A 23 12.99 -2.61 -0.46
N LYS A 24 13.59 -2.15 0.65
CA LYS A 24 15.04 -1.93 0.79
C LYS A 24 15.86 -3.14 0.36
N ASN A 25 15.49 -4.31 0.87
CA ASN A 25 16.23 -5.56 0.66
C ASN A 25 16.17 -5.99 -0.81
N ILE A 26 14.96 -6.02 -1.38
CA ILE A 26 14.75 -6.44 -2.77
C ILE A 26 15.33 -5.43 -3.77
N LEU A 27 15.11 -4.13 -3.56
CA LEU A 27 15.67 -3.10 -4.45
C LEU A 27 17.21 -3.16 -4.45
N LYS A 28 17.85 -3.29 -3.27
CA LYS A 28 19.31 -3.49 -3.18
C LYS A 28 19.76 -4.74 -3.94
N HIS A 29 19.06 -5.86 -3.78
CA HIS A 29 19.39 -7.12 -4.44
C HIS A 29 19.31 -7.01 -5.97
N LEU A 30 18.15 -6.57 -6.47
CA LEU A 30 17.90 -6.43 -7.90
C LEU A 30 18.80 -5.37 -8.55
N TYR A 31 19.13 -4.29 -7.83
CA TYR A 31 20.08 -3.29 -8.31
C TYR A 31 21.50 -3.87 -8.43
N ARG A 32 21.96 -4.61 -7.41
CA ARG A 32 23.31 -5.19 -7.35
C ARG A 32 23.54 -6.26 -8.43
N CYS A 33 22.51 -7.02 -8.80
CA CYS A 33 22.66 -8.05 -9.85
C CYS A 33 22.96 -7.43 -11.23
N GLY A 34 22.63 -6.16 -11.46
CA GLY A 34 22.89 -5.44 -12.69
C GLY A 34 22.08 -5.91 -13.92
N LYS A 35 21.18 -6.89 -13.77
CA LYS A 35 20.38 -7.46 -14.86
C LYS A 35 19.24 -6.56 -15.35
N TYR A 36 18.74 -5.67 -14.48
CA TYR A 36 17.51 -4.92 -14.70
C TYR A 36 17.72 -3.41 -14.61
N ASP A 37 16.81 -2.64 -15.21
CA ASP A 37 16.64 -1.23 -14.96
C ASP A 37 15.57 -1.05 -13.88
N ILE A 38 15.99 -0.67 -12.68
CA ILE A 38 15.13 -0.64 -11.47
C ILE A 38 14.54 0.75 -11.26
N TYR A 39 13.24 0.77 -10.95
CA TYR A 39 12.47 1.94 -10.60
C TYR A 39 11.68 1.69 -9.32
N GLU A 40 11.66 2.67 -8.42
CA GLU A 40 10.88 2.63 -7.19
C GLU A 40 9.71 3.62 -7.27
N SER A 41 8.52 3.17 -6.92
CA SER A 41 7.33 3.98 -6.67
C SER A 41 7.09 3.98 -5.15
N ALA A 42 7.54 5.05 -4.49
CA ALA A 42 7.65 5.16 -3.04
C ALA A 42 6.40 5.79 -2.40
N ASN A 43 5.58 4.95 -1.78
CA ASN A 43 4.51 5.39 -0.90
C ASN A 43 5.08 6.14 0.31
N MET A 44 4.27 7.03 0.88
CA MET A 44 4.64 7.96 1.96
C MET A 44 5.57 9.11 1.56
N LYS A 45 5.95 9.20 0.28
CA LYS A 45 6.80 10.28 -0.23
C LYS A 45 6.05 11.15 -1.23
N MET A 46 6.19 12.46 -1.07
CA MET A 46 5.60 13.42 -2.00
C MET A 46 6.28 13.31 -3.36
N SER A 47 5.51 13.43 -4.43
CA SER A 47 6.02 13.51 -5.80
C SER A 47 7.04 14.64 -5.92
N GLY A 48 8.26 14.36 -6.38
CA GLY A 48 9.34 15.35 -6.46
C GLY A 48 10.05 15.68 -5.13
N ASP A 49 9.90 14.86 -4.09
CA ASP A 49 10.69 14.99 -2.85
C ASP A 49 12.21 14.87 -3.16
N PRO A 50 13.06 15.86 -2.82
CA PRO A 50 14.49 15.82 -3.13
C PRO A 50 15.25 14.66 -2.48
N SER A 51 14.71 14.06 -1.41
CA SER A 51 15.34 12.92 -0.75
C SER A 51 15.39 11.66 -1.63
N LEU A 52 14.58 11.63 -2.70
CA LEU A 52 14.50 10.52 -3.65
C LEU A 52 15.72 10.47 -4.59
N ASP A 53 16.38 11.62 -4.83
CA ASP A 53 17.54 11.74 -5.72
C ASP A 53 18.83 11.11 -5.14
N TYR A 54 18.85 10.83 -3.83
CA TYR A 54 19.98 10.20 -3.16
C TYR A 54 19.94 8.66 -3.21
N LEU A 55 19.02 8.07 -3.98
CA LEU A 55 18.94 6.64 -4.19
C LEU A 55 19.75 6.23 -5.44
N PRO A 56 20.34 5.02 -5.46
CA PRO A 56 21.15 4.59 -6.59
C PRO A 56 20.31 4.16 -7.81
N TRP A 57 18.98 4.05 -7.64
CA TRP A 57 17.98 3.84 -8.69
C TRP A 57 17.02 5.03 -8.76
N ARG A 58 16.26 5.14 -9.85
CA ARG A 58 15.25 6.20 -9.99
C ARG A 58 14.06 5.92 -9.07
N CYS A 59 13.66 6.91 -8.28
CA CYS A 59 12.59 6.78 -7.32
C CYS A 59 11.57 7.92 -7.49
N TYR A 60 10.30 7.56 -7.51
CA TYR A 60 9.17 8.48 -7.66
C TYR A 60 8.33 8.48 -6.38
N GLY A 61 8.05 9.66 -5.85
CA GLY A 61 7.10 9.80 -4.74
C GLY A 61 5.68 9.66 -5.27
N THR A 62 4.84 8.94 -4.55
CA THR A 62 3.47 8.65 -5.00
C THR A 62 2.39 9.49 -4.34
N VAL A 63 2.76 10.29 -3.34
CA VAL A 63 1.85 11.21 -2.66
C VAL A 63 1.78 12.51 -3.47
N PRO A 64 0.60 12.93 -3.95
CA PRO A 64 0.49 14.11 -4.81
C PRO A 64 0.76 15.40 -4.03
N GLN A 65 1.24 16.43 -4.71
CA GLN A 65 1.55 17.74 -4.08
C GLN A 65 0.34 18.41 -3.44
N ASN A 66 -0.87 18.15 -3.95
CA ASN A 66 -2.13 18.67 -3.42
C ASN A 66 -2.73 17.80 -2.32
N TYR A 67 -1.98 16.84 -1.74
CA TYR A 67 -2.49 15.88 -0.74
C TYR A 67 -3.26 16.51 0.43
N SER A 68 -2.80 17.66 0.94
CA SER A 68 -3.43 18.39 2.04
C SER A 68 -4.83 18.91 1.69
N SER A 69 -5.11 19.15 0.41
CA SER A 69 -6.40 19.62 -0.10
C SER A 69 -7.38 18.49 -0.46
N LEU A 70 -6.94 17.23 -0.43
CA LEU A 70 -7.80 16.08 -0.71
C LEU A 70 -8.83 15.87 0.41
N GLN A 71 -9.97 15.27 0.06
CA GLN A 71 -10.92 14.79 1.06
C GLN A 71 -10.32 13.58 1.83
N ASP A 72 -10.73 13.36 3.07
CA ASP A 72 -10.15 12.31 3.92
C ASP A 72 -10.27 10.90 3.33
N GLU A 73 -11.36 10.61 2.62
CA GLU A 73 -11.54 9.34 1.89
C GLU A 73 -10.50 9.16 0.76
N GLN A 74 -10.12 10.24 0.10
CA GLN A 74 -9.14 10.22 -1.00
C GLN A 74 -7.70 10.19 -0.50
N LYS A 75 -7.44 10.75 0.68
CA LYS A 75 -6.09 10.77 1.27
C LYS A 75 -5.52 9.36 1.44
N ARG A 76 -6.33 8.38 1.87
CA ARG A 76 -5.86 7.00 2.01
C ARG A 76 -5.38 6.42 0.68
N SER A 77 -6.19 6.52 -0.37
CA SER A 77 -5.82 6.03 -1.71
C SER A 77 -4.64 6.79 -2.31
N ALA A 78 -4.57 8.10 -2.09
CA ALA A 78 -3.43 8.92 -2.50
C ALA A 78 -2.13 8.54 -1.76
N GLY A 79 -2.21 8.17 -0.48
CA GLY A 79 -1.08 7.69 0.30
C GLY A 79 -0.48 6.39 -0.21
N TYR A 80 -1.30 5.56 -0.85
CA TYR A 80 -0.90 4.32 -1.54
C TYR A 80 -0.59 4.54 -3.04
N GLY A 81 -0.47 5.78 -3.48
CA GLY A 81 -0.04 6.09 -4.84
C GLY A 81 -1.07 5.93 -5.95
N ALA A 82 -2.34 5.73 -5.62
CA ALA A 82 -3.39 5.46 -6.62
C ALA A 82 -3.55 6.57 -7.69
N PHE A 83 -3.12 7.80 -7.38
CA PHE A 83 -3.24 8.97 -8.25
C PHE A 83 -1.99 9.22 -9.11
N GLU A 84 -0.80 8.90 -8.61
CA GLU A 84 0.45 9.14 -9.33
C GLU A 84 0.91 7.92 -10.14
N ILE A 85 0.46 6.71 -9.78
CA ILE A 85 0.99 5.48 -10.37
C ILE A 85 0.80 5.41 -11.90
N ASP A 86 -0.30 5.97 -12.43
CA ASP A 86 -0.54 5.96 -13.88
C ASP A 86 0.48 6.84 -14.63
N ASN A 87 0.83 8.00 -14.05
CA ASN A 87 1.86 8.88 -14.60
C ASN A 87 3.23 8.19 -14.57
N ILE A 88 3.54 7.53 -13.45
CA ILE A 88 4.81 6.81 -13.28
C ILE A 88 4.91 5.64 -14.28
N VAL A 89 3.84 4.85 -14.44
CA VAL A 89 3.79 3.75 -15.40
C VAL A 89 3.91 4.25 -16.83
N ASP A 90 3.31 5.40 -17.16
CA ASP A 90 3.45 6.03 -18.47
C ASP A 90 4.90 6.50 -18.75
N GLU A 91 5.53 7.15 -17.78
CA GLU A 91 6.91 7.62 -17.91
C GLU A 91 7.90 6.46 -18.01
N VAL A 92 7.78 5.47 -17.12
CA VAL A 92 8.72 4.36 -17.01
C VAL A 92 8.51 3.36 -18.15
N ARG A 93 7.26 3.08 -18.50
CA ARG A 93 6.83 1.95 -19.35
C ARG A 93 7.47 0.63 -18.90
N PRO A 94 7.16 0.14 -17.68
CA PRO A 94 7.81 -1.04 -17.12
C PRO A 94 7.45 -2.31 -17.89
N ASP A 95 8.42 -3.21 -18.03
CA ASP A 95 8.19 -4.57 -18.52
C ASP A 95 7.49 -5.42 -17.44
N VAL A 96 7.82 -5.15 -16.16
CA VAL A 96 7.25 -5.80 -14.99
C VAL A 96 6.87 -4.76 -13.93
N TYR A 97 5.64 -4.82 -13.44
CA TYR A 97 5.15 -4.06 -12.29
C TYR A 97 4.97 -5.01 -11.09
N ILE A 98 5.52 -4.64 -9.94
CA ILE A 98 5.37 -5.39 -8.69
C ILE A 98 4.80 -4.46 -7.62
N GLY A 99 3.53 -4.66 -7.27
CA GLY A 99 2.87 -4.00 -6.15
C GLY A 99 3.06 -4.77 -4.86
N ILE A 100 3.66 -4.15 -3.84
CA ILE A 100 3.95 -4.73 -2.53
C ILE A 100 3.34 -3.85 -1.44
N GLU A 101 2.13 -4.21 -1.00
CA GLU A 101 1.42 -3.56 0.10
C GLU A 101 0.25 -4.45 0.54
N ASP A 102 -0.49 -4.03 1.56
CA ASP A 102 -1.80 -4.60 1.86
C ASP A 102 -2.74 -4.51 0.64
N ILE A 103 -3.60 -5.53 0.46
CA ILE A 103 -4.43 -5.69 -0.74
C ILE A 103 -5.34 -4.49 -1.06
N TRP A 104 -5.81 -3.76 -0.03
CA TRP A 104 -6.66 -2.59 -0.22
C TRP A 104 -5.92 -1.40 -0.85
N ALA A 105 -4.59 -1.36 -0.81
CA ALA A 105 -3.80 -0.36 -1.54
C ALA A 105 -3.98 -0.48 -3.06
N PHE A 106 -4.33 -1.67 -3.55
CA PHE A 106 -4.55 -1.96 -4.97
C PHE A 106 -6.03 -1.92 -5.37
N THR A 107 -6.86 -1.24 -4.57
CA THR A 107 -8.30 -1.09 -4.88
C THR A 107 -8.48 -0.52 -6.28
N ASN A 108 -9.21 -1.25 -7.13
CA ASN A 108 -9.50 -0.90 -8.54
C ASN A 108 -8.27 -0.82 -9.47
N PHE A 109 -7.10 -1.32 -9.07
CA PHE A 109 -5.92 -1.30 -9.94
C PHE A 109 -6.09 -2.19 -11.18
N HIS A 110 -6.88 -3.27 -11.07
CA HIS A 110 -7.20 -4.15 -12.20
C HIS A 110 -7.97 -3.46 -13.34
N HIS A 111 -8.60 -2.30 -13.08
CA HIS A 111 -9.23 -1.47 -14.10
C HIS A 111 -8.27 -0.49 -14.77
N LYS A 112 -7.02 -0.38 -14.31
CA LYS A 112 -6.06 0.56 -14.90
C LYS A 112 -5.74 0.16 -16.34
N PRO A 113 -5.55 1.11 -17.26
CA PRO A 113 -5.38 0.82 -18.68
C PRO A 113 -4.18 -0.05 -19.02
N TRP A 114 -3.18 -0.09 -18.14
CA TRP A 114 -1.94 -0.84 -18.27
C TRP A 114 -1.96 -2.21 -17.61
N TRP A 115 -2.92 -2.51 -16.72
CA TRP A 115 -2.88 -3.68 -15.82
C TRP A 115 -2.72 -5.02 -16.54
N ASN A 116 -3.50 -5.24 -17.60
CA ASN A 116 -3.49 -6.46 -18.40
C ASN A 116 -2.47 -6.44 -19.55
N LYS A 117 -1.76 -5.33 -19.73
CA LYS A 117 -0.75 -5.12 -20.79
C LYS A 117 0.67 -5.23 -20.26
N VAL A 118 0.88 -4.78 -19.02
CA VAL A 118 2.13 -4.92 -18.25
C VAL A 118 2.08 -6.21 -17.45
N SER A 119 3.21 -6.90 -17.34
CA SER A 119 3.34 -8.08 -16.46
C SER A 119 3.22 -7.64 -15.00
N THR A 120 2.05 -7.87 -14.40
CA THR A 120 1.72 -7.38 -13.07
C THR A 120 1.82 -8.49 -12.02
N MET A 121 2.49 -8.20 -10.91
CA MET A 121 2.53 -8.99 -9.69
C MET A 121 1.96 -8.20 -8.52
N VAL A 122 1.11 -8.85 -7.72
CA VAL A 122 0.69 -8.35 -6.40
C VAL A 122 1.30 -9.23 -5.34
N TRP A 123 1.94 -8.62 -4.35
CA TRP A 123 2.68 -9.30 -3.30
C TRP A 123 2.28 -8.74 -1.92
N THR A 124 1.25 -9.32 -1.33
CA THR A 124 0.52 -8.74 -0.17
C THR A 124 0.65 -9.58 1.09
N THR A 125 0.37 -8.96 2.23
CA THR A 125 0.05 -9.67 3.48
C THR A 125 -1.45 -9.92 3.60
N LEU A 126 -1.82 -11.12 4.07
CA LEU A 126 -3.18 -11.49 4.45
C LEU A 126 -3.08 -12.42 5.66
N ASP A 127 -3.74 -12.08 6.75
CA ASP A 127 -3.45 -12.63 8.07
C ASP A 127 -4.68 -13.11 8.85
N SER A 128 -5.85 -13.09 8.22
CA SER A 128 -7.13 -13.29 8.88
C SER A 128 -8.02 -14.25 8.07
N LEU A 129 -8.84 -15.03 8.78
CA LEU A 129 -9.90 -15.86 8.19
C LEU A 129 -11.28 -15.42 8.67
N PRO A 130 -12.35 -15.51 7.86
CA PRO A 130 -12.31 -15.78 6.42
C PRO A 130 -11.45 -14.74 5.68
N ILE A 131 -10.89 -15.10 4.53
CA ILE A 131 -10.07 -14.16 3.74
C ILE A 131 -10.91 -12.93 3.41
N LEU A 132 -10.27 -11.74 3.46
CA LEU A 132 -10.92 -10.47 3.16
C LEU A 132 -11.70 -10.58 1.83
N PRO A 133 -13.00 -10.22 1.77
CA PRO A 133 -13.79 -10.39 0.56
C PRO A 133 -13.19 -9.74 -0.69
N GLN A 134 -12.59 -8.56 -0.53
CA GLN A 134 -11.88 -7.87 -1.61
C GLN A 134 -10.70 -8.70 -2.15
N ALA A 135 -9.95 -9.37 -1.28
CA ALA A 135 -8.82 -10.21 -1.69
C ALA A 135 -9.29 -11.45 -2.47
N VAL A 136 -10.46 -11.99 -2.13
CA VAL A 136 -11.12 -13.08 -2.87
C VAL A 136 -11.63 -12.58 -4.22
N GLU A 137 -12.32 -11.44 -4.25
CA GLU A 137 -12.82 -10.81 -5.47
C GLU A 137 -11.69 -10.50 -6.48
N TYR A 138 -10.50 -10.14 -5.98
CA TYR A 138 -9.35 -9.82 -6.82
C TYR A 138 -8.55 -11.05 -7.25
N ALA A 139 -8.77 -12.21 -6.65
CA ALA A 139 -8.04 -13.44 -6.99
C ALA A 139 -8.11 -13.79 -8.49
N PRO A 140 -9.28 -13.81 -9.17
CA PRO A 140 -9.32 -14.09 -10.62
C PRO A 140 -8.69 -12.97 -11.46
N LYS A 141 -8.61 -11.74 -10.94
CA LYS A 141 -8.14 -10.53 -11.63
C LYS A 141 -6.62 -10.32 -11.52
N ILE A 142 -5.96 -11.03 -10.61
CA ILE A 142 -4.51 -10.95 -10.38
C ILE A 142 -3.87 -12.26 -10.86
N LYS A 143 -3.17 -12.20 -12.00
CA LYS A 143 -2.50 -13.38 -12.59
C LYS A 143 -1.34 -13.88 -11.75
N ASN A 144 -0.51 -12.97 -11.24
CA ASN A 144 0.64 -13.28 -10.40
C ASN A 144 0.38 -12.80 -8.97
N TYR A 145 -0.36 -13.61 -8.20
CA TYR A 145 -0.81 -13.25 -6.87
C TYR A 145 0.00 -13.97 -5.79
N TYR A 146 0.77 -13.20 -5.04
CA TYR A 146 1.63 -13.72 -3.97
C TYR A 146 1.24 -13.20 -2.60
N VAL A 147 1.23 -14.10 -1.63
CA VAL A 147 0.94 -13.83 -0.22
C VAL A 147 2.15 -14.13 0.65
N TRP A 148 2.36 -13.37 1.73
CA TRP A 148 3.58 -13.49 2.54
C TRP A 148 3.66 -14.75 3.42
N SER A 149 2.53 -15.42 3.66
CA SER A 149 2.43 -16.57 4.58
C SER A 149 1.71 -17.74 3.91
N SER A 150 2.14 -18.97 4.22
CA SER A 150 1.48 -20.20 3.74
C SER A 150 0.04 -20.33 4.24
N PHE A 151 -0.29 -19.64 5.33
CA PHE A 151 -1.65 -19.54 5.87
C PHE A 151 -2.66 -19.04 4.83
N ALA A 152 -2.35 -17.93 4.16
CA ALA A 152 -3.25 -17.37 3.17
C ALA A 152 -3.28 -18.21 1.88
N GLU A 153 -2.14 -18.77 1.46
CA GLU A 153 -2.10 -19.68 0.30
C GLU A 153 -3.03 -20.88 0.52
N ARG A 154 -2.98 -21.53 1.69
CA ARG A 154 -3.87 -22.66 2.00
C ARG A 154 -5.35 -22.26 1.94
N ALA A 155 -5.70 -21.12 2.51
CA ALA A 155 -7.07 -20.62 2.49
C ALA A 155 -7.57 -20.30 1.08
N PHE A 156 -6.73 -19.69 0.23
CA PHE A 156 -7.08 -19.48 -1.19
C PHE A 156 -7.22 -20.78 -1.96
N LYS A 157 -6.38 -21.77 -1.67
CA LYS A 157 -6.47 -23.09 -2.27
C LYS A 157 -7.78 -23.80 -1.91
N GLU A 158 -8.23 -23.69 -0.67
CA GLU A 158 -9.54 -24.21 -0.23
C GLU A 158 -10.71 -23.52 -0.96
N LEU A 159 -10.54 -22.25 -1.37
CA LEU A 159 -11.48 -21.50 -2.19
C LEU A 159 -11.35 -21.79 -3.70
N GLY A 160 -10.43 -22.65 -4.12
CA GLY A 160 -10.22 -23.04 -5.52
C GLY A 160 -9.21 -22.20 -6.31
N TYR A 161 -8.42 -21.35 -5.63
CA TYR A 161 -7.43 -20.48 -6.26
C TYR A 161 -6.00 -21.02 -6.13
N ASP A 162 -5.68 -22.06 -6.90
CA ASP A 162 -4.36 -22.70 -6.90
C ASP A 162 -3.22 -21.81 -7.42
N HIS A 163 -3.53 -20.71 -8.13
CA HIS A 163 -2.52 -19.79 -8.67
C HIS A 163 -1.97 -18.81 -7.63
N VAL A 164 -2.66 -18.64 -6.50
CA VAL A 164 -2.14 -17.84 -5.39
C VAL A 164 -1.03 -18.61 -4.69
N LYS A 165 0.14 -17.99 -4.54
CA LYS A 165 1.34 -18.66 -4.00
C LYS A 165 1.99 -17.90 -2.86
N THR A 166 2.64 -18.61 -1.95
CA THR A 166 3.46 -17.95 -0.94
C THR A 166 4.81 -17.51 -1.50
N LEU A 167 5.08 -16.22 -1.38
CA LEU A 167 6.42 -15.65 -1.45
C LEU A 167 6.62 -14.81 -0.19
N ARG A 168 7.59 -15.15 0.64
CA ARG A 168 7.79 -14.48 1.93
C ARG A 168 8.56 -13.18 1.75
N GLY A 169 8.22 -12.15 2.52
CA GLY A 169 9.00 -10.93 2.61
C GLY A 169 10.45 -11.21 3.00
N SER A 170 11.38 -10.50 2.37
CA SER A 170 12.82 -10.73 2.50
C SER A 170 13.41 -10.14 3.77
N LEU A 171 14.40 -10.83 4.33
CA LEU A 171 15.20 -10.41 5.46
C LEU A 171 16.69 -10.38 5.11
N ASP A 172 17.35 -9.27 5.48
CA ASP A 172 18.80 -9.17 5.51
C ASP A 172 19.34 -9.98 6.70
N THR A 173 20.04 -11.07 6.40
CA THR A 173 20.53 -12.04 7.39
C THR A 173 21.91 -11.69 7.97
N GLU A 174 22.55 -10.62 7.47
CA GLU A 174 23.88 -10.20 7.92
C GLU A 174 23.81 -9.33 9.18
N ASN A 175 22.73 -8.56 9.35
CA ASN A 175 22.61 -7.61 10.46
C ASN A 175 22.31 -8.28 11.81
N PHE A 176 21.75 -9.48 11.81
CA PHE A 176 21.31 -10.18 13.01
C PHE A 176 22.09 -11.48 13.21
N TYR A 177 22.74 -11.60 14.36
CA TYR A 177 23.59 -12.73 14.70
C TYR A 177 23.79 -12.80 16.21
N ARG A 178 24.02 -14.02 16.71
CA ARG A 178 24.38 -14.25 18.11
C ARG A 178 25.74 -13.64 18.41
N LEU A 179 25.82 -12.84 19.46
CA LEU A 179 27.07 -12.31 19.97
C LEU A 179 27.85 -13.39 20.74
N PRO A 180 29.20 -13.35 20.71
CA PRO A 180 30.03 -14.09 21.65
C PRO A 180 29.61 -13.83 23.12
N GLU A 181 29.70 -14.86 23.97
CA GLU A 181 29.21 -14.81 25.35
C GLU A 181 29.88 -13.70 26.19
N ASP A 182 31.17 -13.42 25.98
CA ASP A 182 31.91 -12.34 26.64
C ASP A 182 31.39 -10.95 26.25
N LYS A 183 31.08 -10.75 24.96
CA LYS A 183 30.47 -9.52 24.46
C LYS A 183 29.05 -9.37 24.98
N ARG A 184 28.26 -10.45 24.97
CA ARG A 184 26.90 -10.48 25.53
C ARG A 184 26.88 -10.14 27.02
N ALA A 185 27.80 -10.71 27.80
CA ALA A 185 27.94 -10.41 29.23
C ALA A 185 28.32 -8.93 29.46
N THR A 186 29.26 -8.41 28.68
CA THR A 186 29.66 -6.99 28.72
C THR A 186 28.49 -6.06 28.38
N LEU A 187 27.71 -6.42 27.36
CA LEU A 187 26.52 -5.68 26.94
C LEU A 187 25.44 -5.67 28.02
N ARG A 188 25.14 -6.82 28.64
CA ARG A 188 24.19 -6.92 29.76
C ARG A 188 24.64 -6.06 30.93
N LYS A 189 25.93 -6.12 31.29
CA LYS A 189 26.53 -5.27 32.35
C LYS A 189 26.38 -3.78 32.04
N TYR A 190 26.62 -3.37 30.79
CA TYR A 190 26.46 -1.97 30.36
C TYR A 190 25.03 -1.45 30.57
N HIS A 191 24.02 -2.30 30.34
CA HIS A 191 22.61 -1.96 30.57
C HIS A 191 22.10 -2.24 31.99
N GLY A 192 22.97 -2.67 32.91
CA GLY A 192 22.58 -2.99 34.30
C GLY A 192 21.70 -4.24 34.42
N ILE A 193 21.79 -5.16 33.45
CA ILE A 193 21.15 -6.47 33.51
C ILE A 193 22.11 -7.44 34.18
N LYS A 194 21.65 -8.14 35.22
CA LYS A 194 22.47 -9.06 36.00
C LYS A 194 22.67 -10.39 35.27
N GLU A 195 23.66 -11.16 35.69
CA GLU A 195 23.97 -12.46 35.08
C GLU A 195 22.86 -13.49 35.37
N GLU A 196 22.28 -13.43 36.57
CA GLU A 196 21.18 -14.30 37.01
C GLU A 196 19.79 -13.87 36.50
N ASP A 197 19.68 -12.70 35.86
CA ASP A 197 18.40 -12.23 35.30
C ASP A 197 18.01 -13.10 34.09
N PHE A 198 16.75 -13.53 34.00
CA PHE A 198 16.23 -14.18 32.80
C PHE A 198 15.35 -13.21 32.00
N ILE A 199 15.76 -12.86 30.78
CA ILE A 199 15.13 -11.80 30.00
C ILE A 199 14.21 -12.39 28.94
N VAL A 200 12.91 -12.23 29.13
CA VAL A 200 11.89 -12.49 28.10
C VAL A 200 11.77 -11.26 27.22
N GLY A 201 11.97 -11.40 25.91
CA GLY A 201 11.94 -10.30 24.97
C GLY A 201 10.71 -10.26 24.09
N PHE A 202 10.19 -9.07 23.80
CA PHE A 202 9.15 -8.84 22.81
C PHE A 202 9.42 -7.53 22.04
N VAL A 203 9.61 -7.66 20.72
CA VAL A 203 9.87 -6.55 19.78
C VAL A 203 8.63 -6.37 18.91
N PHE A 204 7.97 -5.22 19.03
CA PHE A 204 6.71 -4.96 18.35
C PHE A 204 6.39 -3.46 18.28
N ARG A 205 5.57 -3.08 17.30
CA ARG A 205 4.84 -1.81 17.34
C ARG A 205 3.63 -1.94 18.25
N ASN A 206 3.40 -1.00 19.17
CA ASN A 206 2.32 -1.12 20.14
C ASN A 206 0.95 -0.91 19.47
N GLN A 207 0.34 -2.02 19.03
CA GLN A 207 -0.91 -2.08 18.31
C GLN A 207 -1.85 -3.10 18.99
N LEU A 208 -3.16 -2.91 18.84
CA LEU A 208 -4.18 -3.77 19.47
C LEU A 208 -4.01 -5.27 19.16
N ARG A 209 -3.52 -5.60 17.96
CA ARG A 209 -3.27 -6.99 17.54
C ARG A 209 -2.09 -7.67 18.25
N LYS A 210 -1.29 -6.94 19.00
CA LYS A 210 -0.19 -7.48 19.82
C LYS A 210 -0.76 -7.79 21.19
N SER A 211 -0.82 -9.06 21.56
CA SER A 211 -1.53 -9.53 22.76
C SER A 211 -0.74 -9.24 24.05
N VAL A 212 -0.40 -7.96 24.26
CA VAL A 212 0.37 -7.45 25.41
C VAL A 212 -0.30 -7.84 26.73
N PRO A 213 -1.64 -7.75 26.91
CA PRO A 213 -2.27 -8.20 28.15
C PRO A 213 -2.00 -9.68 28.47
N ASN A 214 -2.13 -10.56 27.48
CA ASN A 214 -1.90 -12.00 27.63
C ASN A 214 -0.42 -12.31 27.95
N LEU A 215 0.51 -11.59 27.31
CA LEU A 215 1.95 -11.70 27.63
C LEU A 215 2.22 -11.34 29.10
N LEU A 216 1.62 -10.25 29.58
CA LEU A 216 1.79 -9.80 30.96
C LEU A 216 1.23 -10.81 31.96
N ASP A 217 0.08 -11.43 31.66
CA ASP A 217 -0.50 -12.48 32.50
C ASP A 217 0.39 -13.73 32.54
N GLY A 218 0.85 -14.22 31.39
CA GLY A 218 1.76 -15.37 31.33
C GLY A 218 3.11 -15.10 32.00
N PHE A 219 3.69 -13.91 31.77
CA PHE A 219 4.92 -13.49 32.43
C PHE A 219 4.76 -13.41 33.95
N LYS A 220 3.61 -12.91 34.45
CA LYS A 220 3.32 -12.84 35.88
C LYS A 220 3.28 -14.24 36.51
N ILE A 221 2.71 -15.24 35.83
CA ILE A 221 2.69 -16.62 36.31
C ILE A 221 4.11 -17.19 36.35
N PHE A 222 4.85 -17.08 35.25
CA PHE A 222 6.23 -17.55 35.14
C PHE A 222 7.15 -16.90 36.18
N LYS A 223 7.04 -15.59 36.39
CA LYS A 223 7.88 -14.85 37.35
C LYS A 223 7.67 -15.27 38.80
N LYS A 224 6.46 -15.72 39.19
CA LYS A 224 6.22 -16.23 40.55
C LYS A 224 7.11 -17.43 40.87
N GLN A 225 7.42 -18.25 39.87
CA GLN A 225 8.30 -19.41 40.00
C GLN A 225 9.77 -19.03 39.78
N ASN A 226 10.03 -17.97 38.99
CA ASN A 226 11.38 -17.53 38.61
C ASN A 226 11.59 -16.04 38.94
N PRO A 227 11.90 -15.67 40.21
CA PRO A 227 11.88 -14.27 40.67
C PRO A 227 12.84 -13.32 39.94
N ASN A 228 13.96 -13.83 39.41
CA ASN A 228 14.96 -13.04 38.66
C ASN A 228 14.55 -12.75 37.21
N SER A 229 13.33 -13.11 36.80
CA SER A 229 12.88 -12.89 35.43
C SER A 229 12.45 -11.44 35.20
N LYS A 230 12.79 -10.90 34.02
CA LYS A 230 12.38 -9.57 33.54
C LYS A 230 11.78 -9.67 32.15
N LEU A 231 10.92 -8.71 31.81
CA LEU A 231 10.28 -8.61 30.51
C LEU A 231 10.78 -7.36 29.78
N LEU A 232 11.44 -7.54 28.64
CA LEU A 232 11.93 -6.48 27.78
C LEU A 232 10.94 -6.21 26.64
N LEU A 233 10.24 -5.08 26.73
CA LEU A 233 9.31 -4.58 25.73
C LEU A 233 10.02 -3.54 24.86
N HIS A 234 10.48 -3.94 23.68
CA HIS A 234 11.01 -3.02 22.67
C HIS A 234 9.85 -2.51 21.82
N THR A 235 9.28 -1.39 22.25
CA THR A 235 8.09 -0.77 21.64
C THR A 235 8.01 0.71 22.00
N HIS A 236 7.12 1.45 21.33
CA HIS A 236 6.77 2.80 21.74
C HIS A 236 5.67 2.75 22.82
N TRP A 237 5.87 3.49 23.91
CA TRP A 237 4.95 3.44 25.05
C TRP A 237 3.80 4.47 24.97
N ASP A 238 3.86 5.41 24.03
CA ASP A 238 2.85 6.47 23.87
C ASP A 238 1.87 6.20 22.70
N GLU A 239 1.77 4.95 22.22
CA GLU A 239 0.76 4.51 21.27
C GLU A 239 0.14 3.18 21.72
N GLY A 240 -1.06 2.82 21.24
CA GLY A 240 -1.64 1.49 21.43
C GLY A 240 -2.07 1.16 22.86
N TRP A 241 -1.59 0.04 23.40
CA TRP A 241 -1.92 -0.41 24.75
C TRP A 241 -1.33 0.51 25.81
N ASP A 242 -2.14 0.88 26.80
CA ASP A 242 -1.66 1.58 28.02
C ASP A 242 -0.95 0.58 28.94
N ILE A 243 0.33 0.32 28.65
CA ILE A 243 1.15 -0.67 29.35
C ILE A 243 1.27 -0.33 30.84
N ASN A 244 1.44 0.96 31.20
CA ASN A 244 1.57 1.37 32.61
C ASN A 244 0.31 1.04 33.42
N ARG A 245 -0.87 1.32 32.86
CA ARG A 245 -2.13 0.95 33.49
C ARG A 245 -2.29 -0.57 33.61
N LEU A 246 -1.94 -1.33 32.57
CA LEU A 246 -1.97 -2.79 32.59
C LEU A 246 -1.06 -3.37 33.68
N LEU A 247 0.16 -2.83 33.84
CA LEU A 247 1.08 -3.26 34.89
C LEU A 247 0.49 -3.02 36.29
N LYS A 248 -0.11 -1.84 36.51
CA LYS A 248 -0.76 -1.50 37.79
C LYS A 248 -1.96 -2.41 38.07
N GLU A 249 -2.83 -2.62 37.08
CA GLU A 249 -4.01 -3.49 37.18
C GLU A 249 -3.62 -4.92 37.51
N LYS A 250 -2.59 -5.45 36.82
CA LYS A 250 -2.11 -6.81 37.01
C LYS A 250 -1.17 -6.96 38.21
N GLY A 251 -0.81 -5.88 38.91
CA GLY A 251 0.10 -5.91 40.06
C GLY A 251 1.51 -6.38 39.70
N ILE A 252 2.00 -6.01 38.52
CA ILE A 252 3.37 -6.30 38.06
C ILE A 252 4.25 -5.11 38.42
N ASN A 253 5.40 -5.36 39.04
CA ASN A 253 6.31 -4.29 39.43
C ASN A 253 7.04 -3.74 38.18
N GLY A 254 6.97 -2.42 37.98
CA GLY A 254 7.62 -1.76 36.86
C GLY A 254 9.14 -1.94 36.82
N SER A 255 9.79 -2.28 37.94
CA SER A 255 11.23 -2.62 37.96
C SER A 255 11.57 -3.90 37.21
N ASP A 256 10.59 -4.77 36.98
CA ASP A 256 10.73 -6.03 36.24
C ASP A 256 10.53 -5.85 34.73
N ILE A 257 10.09 -4.65 34.31
CA ILE A 257 9.81 -4.34 32.91
C ILE A 257 10.90 -3.42 32.38
N LEU A 258 11.57 -3.87 31.33
CA LEU A 258 12.60 -3.11 30.63
C LEU A 258 12.02 -2.62 29.30
N THR A 259 12.56 -1.51 28.81
CA THR A 259 12.30 -1.00 27.46
C THR A 259 13.56 -0.39 26.87
N THR A 260 13.55 -0.15 25.57
CA THR A 260 14.67 0.43 24.84
C THR A 260 14.41 1.91 24.59
N TYR A 261 15.31 2.74 25.10
CA TYR A 261 15.34 4.16 24.79
C TYR A 261 16.40 4.45 23.72
N ALA A 262 16.09 5.33 22.77
CA ALA A 262 16.99 5.84 21.74
C ALA A 262 16.97 7.37 21.71
N CYS A 263 18.12 7.98 21.50
CA CYS A 263 18.28 9.44 21.39
C CYS A 263 18.36 9.84 19.92
N SER A 264 17.44 10.68 19.44
CA SER A 264 17.47 11.16 18.05
C SER A 264 18.60 12.16 17.77
N SER A 265 19.21 12.77 18.80
CA SER A 265 20.30 13.74 18.63
C SER A 265 21.67 13.08 18.45
N CYS A 266 21.95 11.97 19.15
CA CYS A 266 23.27 11.33 19.12
C CYS A 266 23.26 9.84 18.75
N ASN A 267 22.09 9.27 18.44
CA ASN A 267 21.89 7.85 18.14
C ASN A 267 22.30 6.87 19.25
N GLY A 268 22.58 7.37 20.46
CA GLY A 268 22.84 6.54 21.62
C GLY A 268 21.56 5.88 22.14
N TYR A 269 21.68 4.68 22.71
CA TYR A 269 20.55 3.92 23.25
C TYR A 269 20.85 3.32 24.63
N HIS A 270 19.80 3.01 25.39
CA HIS A 270 19.93 2.32 26.67
C HIS A 270 18.68 1.49 26.97
N VAL A 271 18.87 0.26 27.43
CA VAL A 271 17.79 -0.60 27.94
C VAL A 271 17.62 -0.40 29.44
N ARG A 272 16.42 -0.02 29.89
CA ARG A 272 16.10 0.24 31.30
C ARG A 272 14.59 0.27 31.53
N THR A 273 14.16 0.40 32.77
CA THR A 273 12.75 0.59 33.11
C THR A 273 12.19 1.86 32.46
N PHE A 274 10.90 1.86 32.14
CA PHE A 274 10.21 3.02 31.58
C PHE A 274 10.06 4.12 32.65
N PHE A 275 10.30 5.39 32.28
CA PHE A 275 10.19 6.55 33.17
C PHE A 275 9.70 7.83 32.44
N GLY A 276 9.06 7.69 31.28
CA GLY A 276 8.55 8.80 30.46
C GLY A 276 9.24 8.95 29.10
N GLN A 277 8.70 9.83 28.24
CA GLN A 277 9.28 10.26 26.96
C GLN A 277 10.02 11.59 27.09
N GLU A 278 10.71 12.03 26.03
CA GLU A 278 11.45 13.31 25.94
C GLU A 278 12.43 13.52 27.09
N GLN A 279 13.08 12.43 27.49
CA GLN A 279 13.99 12.41 28.62
C GLN A 279 15.36 12.96 28.20
N GLU A 280 16.14 13.41 29.19
CA GLU A 280 17.50 13.85 28.96
C GLU A 280 18.40 12.65 28.61
N CYS A 281 19.06 12.72 27.45
CA CYS A 281 20.03 11.72 27.04
C CYS A 281 21.27 11.80 27.93
N ARG A 282 21.70 10.67 28.52
CA ARG A 282 22.89 10.62 29.38
C ARG A 282 24.19 10.96 28.63
N LEU A 283 24.22 10.74 27.31
CA LEU A 283 25.40 10.91 26.47
C LEU A 283 25.55 12.35 25.94
N CYS A 284 24.48 12.92 25.37
CA CYS A 284 24.55 14.24 24.73
C CYS A 284 23.77 15.34 25.47
N LYS A 285 23.05 15.02 26.55
CA LYS A 285 22.26 15.97 27.38
C LYS A 285 21.05 16.60 26.69
N GLU A 286 20.75 16.22 25.46
CA GLU A 286 19.53 16.65 24.76
C GLU A 286 18.29 15.92 25.26
N LYS A 287 17.14 16.60 25.28
CA LYS A 287 15.83 16.04 25.66
C LYS A 287 15.16 15.27 24.53
N THR A 288 15.90 14.36 23.92
CA THR A 288 15.45 13.59 22.75
C THR A 288 15.50 12.08 22.99
N PHE A 289 15.60 11.66 24.26
CA PHE A 289 15.67 10.27 24.65
C PHE A 289 14.26 9.69 24.82
N ASN A 290 13.84 8.92 23.82
CA ASN A 290 12.48 8.40 23.68
C ASN A 290 12.48 6.89 23.49
N THR A 291 11.34 6.25 23.75
CA THR A 291 11.12 4.86 23.33
C THR A 291 10.95 4.79 21.80
N THR A 292 11.41 3.70 21.18
CA THR A 292 11.51 3.55 19.73
C THR A 292 10.18 3.67 19.00
N ASN A 293 10.13 4.42 17.89
CA ASN A 293 8.94 4.60 17.04
C ASN A 293 9.29 4.55 15.53
N VAL A 294 8.30 4.79 14.66
CA VAL A 294 8.46 4.71 13.20
C VAL A 294 9.30 5.82 12.57
N GLN A 295 9.59 6.89 13.30
CA GLN A 295 10.42 8.01 12.84
C GLN A 295 11.85 7.90 13.37
N HIS A 296 11.99 7.55 14.64
CA HIS A 296 13.26 7.48 15.36
C HIS A 296 13.32 6.22 16.22
N GLY A 297 14.42 5.48 16.08
CA GLY A 297 14.64 4.24 16.82
C GLY A 297 16.11 3.86 16.85
N VAL A 298 16.38 2.62 17.21
CA VAL A 298 17.73 2.05 17.17
C VAL A 298 18.09 1.62 15.73
N SER A 299 19.38 1.65 15.41
CA SER A 299 19.90 1.06 14.16
C SER A 299 19.75 -0.48 14.15
N GLU A 300 19.88 -1.12 12.98
CA GLU A 300 19.82 -2.59 12.87
C GLU A 300 20.91 -3.29 13.72
N ILE A 301 22.11 -2.69 13.82
CA ILE A 301 23.21 -3.17 14.68
C ILE A 301 22.80 -3.12 16.15
N GLN A 302 22.24 -1.99 16.59
CA GLN A 302 21.76 -1.82 17.97
C GLN A 302 20.54 -2.70 18.27
N LEU A 303 19.69 -2.97 17.28
CA LEU A 303 18.58 -3.91 17.44
C LEU A 303 19.09 -5.35 17.60
N ASN A 304 20.14 -5.74 16.87
CA ASN A 304 20.83 -7.01 17.11
C ASN A 304 21.37 -7.10 18.54
N GLU A 305 21.95 -6.03 19.07
CA GLU A 305 22.38 -5.94 20.47
C GLU A 305 21.19 -6.12 21.44
N VAL A 306 20.05 -5.47 21.16
CA VAL A 306 18.82 -5.63 21.96
C VAL A 306 18.32 -7.07 21.98
N TYR A 307 18.30 -7.77 20.83
CA TYR A 307 17.97 -9.20 20.81
C TYR A 307 18.95 -10.03 21.65
N ASN A 308 20.25 -9.72 21.59
CA ASN A 308 21.27 -10.42 22.36
C ASN A 308 21.21 -10.18 23.88
N LEU A 309 20.39 -9.23 24.36
CA LEU A 309 20.08 -9.10 25.78
C LEU A 309 19.09 -10.15 26.29
N MET A 310 18.31 -10.74 25.37
CA MET A 310 17.21 -11.66 25.67
C MET A 310 17.70 -13.10 25.84
N ASP A 311 17.03 -13.87 26.69
CA ASP A 311 17.25 -15.30 26.88
C ASP A 311 16.21 -16.13 26.12
N VAL A 312 15.02 -15.57 25.89
CA VAL A 312 13.94 -16.13 25.08
C VAL A 312 13.16 -15.00 24.40
N TYR A 313 12.66 -15.25 23.20
CA TYR A 313 11.80 -14.31 22.48
C TYR A 313 10.35 -14.81 22.49
N CYS A 314 9.41 -14.00 22.95
CA CYS A 314 7.99 -14.36 23.03
C CYS A 314 7.16 -13.34 22.26
N HIS A 315 6.41 -13.80 21.26
CA HIS A 315 5.63 -12.97 20.35
C HIS A 315 4.17 -13.42 20.32
N PRO A 316 3.35 -12.99 21.29
CA PRO A 316 1.93 -13.25 21.29
C PRO A 316 1.17 -12.17 20.50
N PHE A 317 0.27 -12.60 19.63
CA PHE A 317 -0.48 -11.72 18.74
C PHE A 317 -1.79 -12.36 18.28
N THR A 318 -2.69 -11.55 17.74
CA THR A 318 -4.01 -12.01 17.29
C THR A 318 -4.04 -12.47 15.84
N SER A 319 -3.22 -11.86 14.99
CA SER A 319 -3.03 -12.14 13.55
C SER A 319 -1.87 -11.30 13.03
N GLY A 320 -1.12 -11.83 12.05
CA GLY A 320 0.00 -11.12 11.44
C GLY A 320 0.38 -11.69 10.08
N GLY A 321 0.93 -10.83 9.21
CA GLY A 321 1.31 -11.20 7.84
C GLY A 321 2.59 -12.02 7.73
N GLN A 322 3.61 -11.70 8.53
CA GLN A 322 4.89 -12.44 8.59
C GLN A 322 5.61 -12.31 9.93
N GLU A 323 5.46 -11.16 10.58
CA GLU A 323 6.14 -10.85 11.86
C GLU A 323 7.66 -10.93 11.76
N ILE A 324 8.26 -10.06 10.94
CA ILE A 324 9.71 -9.90 10.74
C ILE A 324 10.52 -10.01 12.06
N PRO A 325 10.10 -9.41 13.20
CA PRO A 325 10.82 -9.55 14.47
C PRO A 325 11.02 -11.00 14.96
N VAL A 326 10.12 -11.92 14.62
CA VAL A 326 10.27 -13.35 14.93
C VAL A 326 11.48 -13.92 14.17
N GLN A 327 11.60 -13.61 12.88
CA GLN A 327 12.72 -14.11 12.08
C GLN A 327 14.04 -13.43 12.46
N GLU A 328 14.03 -12.14 12.82
CA GLU A 328 15.20 -11.44 13.37
C GLU A 328 15.70 -12.09 14.68
N ALA A 329 14.78 -12.43 15.60
CA ALA A 329 15.12 -13.14 16.83
C ALA A 329 15.74 -14.51 16.55
N LYS A 330 15.18 -15.29 15.62
CA LYS A 330 15.74 -16.58 15.18
C LYS A 330 17.15 -16.42 14.59
N LEU A 331 17.43 -15.36 13.83
CA LEU A 331 18.78 -15.08 13.32
C LEU A 331 19.79 -14.86 14.45
N THR A 332 19.36 -14.29 15.59
CA THR A 332 20.20 -14.19 16.79
C THR A 332 20.31 -15.49 17.61
N GLU A 333 19.79 -16.60 17.07
CA GLU A 333 19.72 -17.92 17.70
C GLU A 333 18.90 -17.94 19.00
N LEU A 334 17.93 -17.03 19.14
CA LEU A 334 16.94 -17.09 20.23
C LEU A 334 15.90 -18.17 19.95
N ILE A 335 15.47 -18.85 21.01
CA ILE A 335 14.26 -19.68 20.97
C ILE A 335 13.06 -18.74 20.91
N THR A 336 12.21 -18.93 19.90
CA THR A 336 11.03 -18.10 19.67
C THR A 336 9.76 -18.83 20.07
N LEU A 337 8.99 -18.24 20.98
CA LEU A 337 7.62 -18.63 21.34
C LEU A 337 6.64 -17.75 20.57
N VAL A 338 5.78 -18.34 19.74
CA VAL A 338 4.95 -17.59 18.79
C VAL A 338 3.53 -18.14 18.77
N THR A 339 2.51 -17.27 18.76
CA THR A 339 1.10 -17.70 18.60
C THR A 339 0.95 -18.56 17.36
N ASN A 340 0.45 -19.79 17.52
CA ASN A 340 0.29 -20.75 16.43
C ASN A 340 -0.95 -20.46 15.57
N TYR A 341 -1.00 -19.26 14.99
CA TYR A 341 -2.07 -18.78 14.12
C TYR A 341 -1.51 -17.84 13.05
N SER A 342 -2.14 -17.81 11.87
CA SER A 342 -1.74 -16.96 10.74
C SER A 342 -0.27 -17.22 10.34
N CYS A 343 0.55 -16.19 10.13
CA CYS A 343 1.98 -16.38 9.85
C CYS A 343 2.79 -17.06 10.97
N GLY A 344 2.24 -17.15 12.18
CA GLY A 344 2.88 -17.86 13.29
C GLY A 344 3.09 -19.34 12.98
N GLU A 345 2.14 -19.95 12.25
CA GLU A 345 2.18 -21.36 11.85
C GLU A 345 3.42 -21.71 11.00
N ASP A 346 3.91 -20.76 10.21
CA ASP A 346 5.15 -20.91 9.44
C ASP A 346 6.38 -20.94 10.37
N SER A 347 6.34 -20.19 11.48
CA SER A 347 7.52 -19.89 12.32
C SER A 347 7.60 -20.67 13.64
N CYS A 348 6.62 -21.51 13.96
CA CYS A 348 6.57 -22.32 15.18
C CYS A 348 6.39 -23.83 14.95
N SER A 349 6.78 -24.32 13.77
CA SER A 349 6.88 -25.75 13.49
C SER A 349 8.19 -26.34 14.05
N GLU A 350 8.23 -27.67 14.18
CA GLU A 350 9.47 -28.39 14.52
C GLU A 350 10.60 -28.04 13.54
N GLU A 351 10.30 -28.00 12.23
CA GLU A 351 11.25 -27.64 11.17
C GLU A 351 11.83 -26.23 11.37
N SER A 352 10.97 -25.25 11.71
CA SER A 352 11.37 -23.86 11.94
C SER A 352 12.19 -23.66 13.22
N GLY A 353 12.25 -24.66 14.10
CA GLY A 353 12.89 -24.57 15.42
C GLY A 353 12.18 -23.66 16.43
N GLY A 354 11.01 -23.10 16.09
CA GLY A 354 10.18 -22.32 17.01
C GLY A 354 9.30 -23.21 17.91
N ILE A 355 8.72 -22.61 18.94
CA ILE A 355 7.78 -23.29 19.85
C ILE A 355 6.42 -22.61 19.73
N PRO A 356 5.33 -23.37 19.47
CA PRO A 356 4.00 -22.81 19.31
C PRO A 356 3.41 -22.36 20.65
N LEU A 357 2.64 -21.29 20.63
CA LEU A 357 1.77 -20.87 21.72
C LEU A 357 0.31 -21.18 21.37
N ASN A 358 -0.38 -21.85 22.29
CA ASN A 358 -1.81 -22.11 22.18
C ASN A 358 -2.61 -20.80 22.22
N TRP A 359 -3.81 -20.85 21.67
CA TRP A 359 -4.70 -19.71 21.60
C TRP A 359 -6.16 -20.16 21.57
N HIS A 360 -7.06 -19.24 21.91
CA HIS A 360 -8.49 -19.40 21.84
C HIS A 360 -9.08 -18.49 20.76
N GLU A 361 -10.07 -18.99 20.03
CA GLU A 361 -10.75 -18.22 18.99
C GLU A 361 -11.51 -17.03 19.59
N TYR A 362 -11.31 -15.87 18.99
CA TYR A 362 -12.10 -14.67 19.16
C TYR A 362 -12.60 -14.19 17.79
N ARG A 363 -13.85 -13.72 17.74
CA ARG A 363 -14.43 -13.11 16.53
C ARG A 363 -14.42 -11.60 16.65
N GLU A 364 -13.72 -10.95 15.73
CA GLU A 364 -13.64 -9.50 15.67
C GLU A 364 -15.03 -8.91 15.28
N PRO A 365 -15.62 -8.03 16.11
CA PRO A 365 -16.87 -7.36 15.78
C PRO A 365 -16.77 -6.57 14.48
N GLY A 366 -17.82 -6.62 13.65
CA GLY A 366 -17.86 -5.96 12.34
C GLY A 366 -17.31 -6.84 11.22
N THR A 367 -16.07 -7.30 11.30
CA THR A 367 -15.42 -8.11 10.23
C THR A 367 -15.71 -9.60 10.34
N GLN A 368 -16.02 -10.09 11.55
CA GLN A 368 -16.15 -11.52 11.88
C GLN A 368 -14.88 -12.35 11.66
N PHE A 369 -13.73 -11.66 11.54
CA PHE A 369 -12.45 -12.34 11.44
C PHE A 369 -12.15 -13.16 12.69
N ILE A 370 -11.67 -14.38 12.48
CA ILE A 370 -11.00 -15.22 13.46
C ILE A 370 -9.74 -14.49 13.87
N LYS A 371 -9.59 -14.29 15.17
CA LYS A 371 -8.42 -13.71 15.81
C LYS A 371 -8.00 -14.61 16.94
N ALA A 372 -6.69 -14.75 17.12
CA ALA A 372 -6.13 -15.53 18.19
C ALA A 372 -6.09 -14.75 19.51
N SER A 373 -6.68 -15.28 20.57
CA SER A 373 -6.39 -14.86 21.94
C SER A 373 -5.34 -15.82 22.51
N THR A 374 -4.07 -15.40 22.55
CA THR A 374 -2.98 -16.30 22.99
C THR A 374 -3.15 -16.69 24.45
N ASP A 375 -3.04 -17.98 24.76
CA ASP A 375 -3.24 -18.51 26.10
C ASP A 375 -2.09 -18.08 27.04
N ALA A 376 -2.44 -17.36 28.10
CA ALA A 376 -1.49 -16.86 29.09
C ALA A 376 -0.85 -17.99 29.92
N ASP A 377 -1.60 -19.05 30.24
CA ASP A 377 -1.08 -20.17 31.00
C ASP A 377 -0.06 -20.94 30.15
N HIS A 378 -0.36 -21.14 28.86
CA HIS A 378 0.58 -21.77 27.93
C HIS A 378 1.79 -20.90 27.60
N ILE A 379 1.68 -19.56 27.62
CA ILE A 379 2.85 -18.67 27.59
C ILE A 379 3.75 -18.97 28.78
N ALA A 380 3.20 -19.03 30.00
CA ALA A 380 3.99 -19.32 31.20
C ALA A 380 4.65 -20.70 31.14
N GLU A 381 3.92 -21.71 30.69
CA GLU A 381 4.41 -23.07 30.49
C GLU A 381 5.58 -23.12 29.49
N MET A 382 5.44 -22.47 28.33
CA MET A 382 6.49 -22.48 27.31
C MET A 382 7.70 -21.63 27.70
N LEU A 383 7.50 -20.56 28.48
CA LEU A 383 8.62 -19.83 29.10
C LEU A 383 9.37 -20.72 30.10
N GLN A 384 8.65 -21.46 30.94
CA GLN A 384 9.24 -22.41 31.88
C GLN A 384 10.03 -23.50 31.15
N LYS A 385 9.46 -24.06 30.07
CA LYS A 385 10.13 -25.04 29.22
C LYS A 385 11.48 -24.51 28.72
N VAL A 386 11.55 -23.29 28.18
CA VAL A 386 12.81 -22.70 27.70
C VAL A 386 13.78 -22.38 28.83
N PHE A 387 13.27 -21.94 29.98
CA PHE A 387 14.08 -21.70 31.17
C PHE A 387 14.79 -22.97 31.65
N ASP A 388 14.09 -24.11 31.63
CA ASP A 388 14.60 -25.42 32.07
C ASP A 388 15.48 -26.12 31.01
N MET A 389 15.53 -25.61 29.76
CA MET A 389 16.36 -26.21 28.72
C MET A 389 17.86 -26.11 29.05
N SER A 390 18.57 -27.20 28.77
CA SER A 390 20.03 -27.22 28.83
C SER A 390 20.61 -26.17 27.87
N LYS A 391 21.84 -25.72 28.16
CA LYS A 391 22.55 -24.79 27.26
C LYS A 391 22.77 -25.40 25.88
N GLU A 392 23.04 -26.70 25.82
CA GLU A 392 23.26 -27.44 24.57
C GLU A 392 22.01 -27.49 23.71
N ASP A 393 20.86 -27.83 24.30
CA ASP A 393 19.58 -27.89 23.57
C ASP A 393 19.18 -26.51 23.03
N ARG A 394 19.36 -25.46 23.84
CA ARG A 394 19.09 -24.07 23.41
C ARG A 394 19.97 -23.66 22.24
N LEU A 395 21.26 -24.00 22.28
CA LEU A 395 22.20 -23.71 21.20
C LEU A 395 21.84 -24.48 19.92
N SER A 396 21.52 -25.77 20.04
CA SER A 396 21.14 -26.63 18.92
C SER A 396 19.88 -26.12 18.23
N GLN A 397 18.82 -25.84 19.01
CA GLN A 397 17.55 -25.35 18.48
C GLN A 397 17.64 -23.91 17.96
N GLY A 398 18.47 -23.05 18.57
CA GLY A 398 18.77 -21.71 18.08
C GLY A 398 19.43 -21.73 16.71
N LYS A 399 20.44 -22.60 16.49
CA LYS A 399 21.09 -22.79 15.18
C LYS A 399 20.14 -23.31 14.12
N LYS A 400 19.30 -24.29 14.48
CA LYS A 400 18.24 -24.79 13.59
C LYS A 400 17.31 -23.66 13.13
N SER A 401 16.87 -22.84 14.08
CA SER A 401 16.00 -21.68 13.81
C SER A 401 16.66 -20.66 12.89
N ARG A 402 17.94 -20.34 13.14
CA ARG A 402 18.72 -19.43 12.29
C ARG A 402 18.82 -19.95 10.86
N GLN A 403 19.21 -21.21 10.69
CA GLN A 403 19.39 -21.81 9.36
C GLN A 403 18.07 -21.82 8.59
N TRP A 404 16.97 -22.19 9.25
CA TRP A 404 15.65 -22.18 8.62
C TRP A 404 15.26 -20.79 8.11
N VAL A 405 15.56 -19.71 8.85
CA VAL A 405 15.31 -18.34 8.37
C VAL A 405 16.16 -18.01 7.14
N ILE A 406 17.45 -18.37 7.14
CA ILE A 406 18.34 -18.15 5.98
C ILE A 406 17.79 -18.85 4.75
N ASP A 407 17.32 -20.10 4.89
CA ASP A 407 16.85 -20.91 3.77
C ASP A 407 15.48 -20.47 3.23
N ASN A 408 14.68 -19.75 4.03
CA ASN A 408 13.28 -19.44 3.70
C ASN A 408 12.97 -17.95 3.51
N PHE A 409 13.79 -17.05 4.05
CA PHE A 409 13.50 -15.61 4.10
C PHE A 409 14.67 -14.73 3.68
N SER A 410 15.88 -15.28 3.49
CA SER A 410 17.03 -14.46 3.11
C SER A 410 16.79 -13.69 1.81
N VAL A 411 17.46 -12.54 1.69
CA VAL A 411 17.40 -11.72 0.47
C VAL A 411 17.85 -12.53 -0.74
N GLU A 412 18.83 -13.41 -0.58
CA GLU A 412 19.36 -14.28 -1.63
C GLU A 412 18.29 -15.26 -2.12
N VAL A 413 17.54 -15.90 -1.21
CA VAL A 413 16.49 -16.87 -1.57
C VAL A 413 15.29 -16.16 -2.19
N ILE A 414 14.77 -15.11 -1.55
CA ILE A 414 13.59 -14.39 -2.04
C ILE A 414 13.91 -13.61 -3.31
N GLY A 415 15.07 -12.95 -3.33
CA GLY A 415 15.58 -12.21 -4.49
C GLY A 415 15.76 -13.10 -5.70
N LYS A 416 16.32 -14.31 -5.54
CA LYS A 416 16.44 -15.26 -6.65
C LYS A 416 15.08 -15.69 -7.21
N LYS A 417 14.08 -15.95 -6.35
CA LYS A 417 12.71 -16.26 -6.81
C LYS A 417 12.08 -15.09 -7.58
N LEU A 418 12.35 -13.86 -7.16
CA LEU A 418 11.92 -12.66 -7.89
C LEU A 418 12.67 -12.49 -9.22
N GLU A 419 13.97 -12.77 -9.27
CA GLU A 419 14.72 -12.79 -10.53
C GLU A 419 14.13 -13.81 -11.51
N GLU A 420 13.87 -15.04 -11.07
CA GLU A 420 13.25 -16.09 -11.89
C GLU A 420 11.88 -15.65 -12.42
N PHE A 421 11.06 -15.02 -11.58
CA PHE A 421 9.79 -14.43 -11.98
C PHE A 421 9.97 -13.34 -13.04
N ILE A 422 10.80 -12.33 -12.77
CA ILE A 422 11.05 -11.20 -13.68
C ILE A 422 11.61 -11.70 -15.00
N ASP A 423 12.54 -12.65 -14.98
CA ASP A 423 13.20 -13.23 -16.16
C ASP A 423 12.20 -13.99 -17.04
N ALA A 424 11.18 -14.62 -16.45
CA ALA A 424 10.11 -15.33 -17.18
C ALA A 424 9.08 -14.40 -17.85
N MET A 425 8.92 -13.16 -17.39
CA MET A 425 7.91 -12.24 -17.94
C MET A 425 8.28 -11.72 -19.34
N PRO A 426 7.32 -11.44 -20.23
CA PRO A 426 7.62 -10.83 -21.53
C PRO A 426 8.10 -9.37 -21.38
N TYR A 427 8.81 -8.87 -22.40
CA TYR A 427 9.03 -7.43 -22.55
C TYR A 427 7.73 -6.74 -22.96
N LEU A 428 7.51 -5.52 -22.48
CA LEU A 428 6.42 -4.68 -22.95
C LEU A 428 6.73 -4.17 -24.35
N ASP A 429 5.78 -4.30 -25.27
CA ASP A 429 5.90 -3.69 -26.59
C ASP A 429 5.93 -2.15 -26.48
N ASP A 430 6.92 -1.51 -27.11
CA ASP A 430 7.05 -0.05 -27.09
C ASP A 430 5.83 0.64 -27.72
N GLY A 431 5.12 -0.01 -28.65
CA GLY A 431 3.92 0.51 -29.32
C GLY A 431 2.59 0.27 -28.60
N VAL A 432 2.58 -0.49 -27.50
CA VAL A 432 1.32 -0.80 -26.81
C VAL A 432 0.74 0.45 -26.11
N ASP A 433 -0.54 0.73 -26.35
CA ASP A 433 -1.26 1.80 -25.67
C ASP A 433 -1.53 1.38 -24.22
N ILE A 434 -0.88 2.02 -23.25
CA ILE A 434 -1.05 1.78 -21.82
C ILE A 434 -1.85 2.88 -21.11
N LYS A 435 -2.40 3.83 -21.88
CA LYS A 435 -3.15 4.99 -21.36
C LYS A 435 -4.65 4.81 -21.50
N ASN A 436 -5.08 4.12 -22.55
CA ASN A 436 -6.50 3.96 -22.84
C ASN A 436 -6.98 2.53 -22.61
N VAL A 437 -8.15 2.42 -21.99
CA VAL A 437 -8.92 1.18 -21.97
C VAL A 437 -9.85 1.19 -23.18
N HIS A 438 -9.88 0.08 -23.89
CA HIS A 438 -10.85 -0.16 -24.94
C HIS A 438 -11.65 -1.40 -24.59
N TYR A 439 -12.97 -1.28 -24.56
CA TYR A 439 -13.91 -2.38 -24.35
C TYR A 439 -14.43 -2.88 -25.70
N ASP A 440 -14.65 -4.18 -25.85
CA ASP A 440 -15.13 -4.74 -27.12
C ASP A 440 -16.65 -4.60 -27.25
N ASP A 441 -17.10 -3.48 -27.80
CA ASP A 441 -18.52 -3.21 -28.07
C ASP A 441 -19.05 -3.84 -29.36
N LEU A 442 -18.21 -4.61 -30.06
CA LEU A 442 -18.54 -5.38 -31.26
C LEU A 442 -18.43 -6.90 -31.03
N TYR A 443 -18.14 -7.32 -29.80
CA TYR A 443 -18.00 -8.73 -29.44
C TYR A 443 -19.27 -9.51 -29.82
N PRO A 444 -19.19 -10.57 -30.64
CA PRO A 444 -20.37 -11.31 -31.10
C PRO A 444 -21.01 -12.09 -29.94
N MET A 445 -22.35 -12.12 -29.90
CA MET A 445 -23.09 -12.87 -28.87
C MET A 445 -22.71 -14.37 -28.90
N PRO A 446 -22.13 -14.90 -27.81
CA PRO A 446 -21.79 -16.31 -27.72
C PRO A 446 -23.04 -17.19 -27.86
N GLN A 447 -22.90 -18.30 -28.58
CA GLN A 447 -23.97 -19.29 -28.77
C GLN A 447 -23.69 -20.53 -27.92
N ASN A 448 -24.75 -21.17 -27.43
CA ASN A 448 -24.69 -22.46 -26.71
C ASN A 448 -23.87 -22.46 -25.39
N LEU A 449 -23.71 -21.31 -24.73
CA LEU A 449 -23.12 -21.24 -23.39
C LEU A 449 -24.20 -21.44 -22.31
N SER A 450 -23.82 -22.10 -21.21
CA SER A 450 -24.60 -22.07 -19.97
C SER A 450 -24.67 -20.64 -19.40
N HIS A 451 -25.61 -20.38 -18.49
CA HIS A 451 -25.69 -19.07 -17.83
C HIS A 451 -24.40 -18.71 -17.11
N GLU A 452 -23.77 -19.67 -16.45
CA GLU A 452 -22.50 -19.53 -15.75
C GLU A 452 -21.39 -19.09 -16.72
N ASN A 453 -21.20 -19.82 -17.81
CA ASN A 453 -20.13 -19.55 -18.77
C ASN A 453 -20.38 -18.26 -19.55
N LEU A 454 -21.65 -17.92 -19.84
CA LEU A 454 -22.01 -16.70 -20.53
C LEU A 454 -21.61 -15.46 -19.71
N VAL A 455 -21.90 -15.42 -18.40
CA VAL A 455 -21.57 -14.26 -17.57
C VAL A 455 -20.05 -14.04 -17.54
N VAL A 456 -19.26 -15.10 -17.35
CA VAL A 456 -17.79 -15.04 -17.36
C VAL A 456 -17.27 -14.54 -18.71
N ASP A 457 -17.79 -15.08 -19.80
CA ASP A 457 -17.39 -14.73 -21.17
C ASP A 457 -17.65 -13.24 -21.47
N LEU A 458 -18.83 -12.72 -21.09
CA LEU A 458 -19.18 -11.32 -21.31
C LEU A 458 -18.30 -10.36 -20.49
N TYR A 459 -18.02 -10.65 -19.20
CA TYR A 459 -17.10 -9.82 -18.42
C TYR A 459 -15.70 -9.79 -19.02
N LYS A 460 -15.18 -10.95 -19.40
CA LYS A 460 -13.82 -11.08 -19.92
C LYS A 460 -13.65 -10.42 -21.28
N ASN A 461 -14.50 -10.75 -22.24
CA ASN A 461 -14.28 -10.36 -23.63
C ASN A 461 -14.82 -8.97 -23.95
N ILE A 462 -15.89 -8.53 -23.27
CA ILE A 462 -16.44 -7.17 -23.48
C ILE A 462 -15.76 -6.17 -22.56
N LEU A 463 -15.63 -6.49 -21.27
CA LEU A 463 -15.19 -5.54 -20.23
C LEU A 463 -13.76 -5.76 -19.73
N ASN A 464 -13.00 -6.70 -20.30
CA ASN A 464 -11.62 -7.02 -19.88
C ASN A 464 -11.48 -7.36 -18.39
N ASP A 465 -12.51 -7.95 -17.78
CA ASP A 465 -12.55 -8.25 -16.35
C ASP A 465 -12.70 -9.76 -16.13
N ASP A 466 -11.77 -10.36 -15.37
CA ASP A 466 -11.82 -11.79 -15.04
C ASP A 466 -12.65 -11.96 -13.76
N VAL A 467 -13.77 -12.69 -13.84
CA VAL A 467 -14.72 -12.90 -12.74
C VAL A 467 -15.03 -14.38 -12.53
N ASP A 468 -15.54 -14.72 -11.34
CA ASP A 468 -15.89 -16.09 -10.97
C ASP A 468 -17.08 -16.15 -10.00
N HIS A 469 -17.38 -17.35 -9.48
CA HIS A 469 -18.45 -17.60 -8.51
C HIS A 469 -18.33 -16.87 -7.16
N ASN A 470 -17.15 -16.35 -6.80
CA ASN A 470 -16.99 -15.53 -5.60
C ASN A 470 -17.21 -14.03 -5.87
N THR A 471 -17.41 -13.65 -7.14
CA THR A 471 -17.62 -12.26 -7.54
C THR A 471 -19.09 -11.87 -7.39
N GLU A 472 -19.38 -10.76 -6.69
CA GLU A 472 -20.75 -10.30 -6.45
C GLU A 472 -21.52 -10.03 -7.76
N GLY A 473 -20.88 -9.37 -8.72
CA GLY A 473 -21.45 -9.10 -10.04
C GLY A 473 -21.85 -10.38 -10.78
N TYR A 474 -20.99 -11.40 -10.76
CA TYR A 474 -21.29 -12.71 -11.34
C TYR A 474 -22.53 -13.34 -10.69
N ASN A 475 -22.55 -13.39 -9.35
CA ASN A 475 -23.65 -14.01 -8.59
C ASN A 475 -24.98 -13.32 -8.85
N LYS A 476 -24.98 -11.99 -8.93
CA LYS A 476 -26.17 -11.20 -9.24
C LYS A 476 -26.70 -11.52 -10.63
N TRP A 477 -25.86 -11.49 -11.66
CA TRP A 477 -26.31 -11.78 -13.04
C TRP A 477 -26.77 -13.21 -13.21
N LEU A 478 -26.07 -14.16 -12.59
CA LEU A 478 -26.46 -15.56 -12.60
C LEU A 478 -27.82 -15.79 -11.92
N SER A 479 -28.07 -15.12 -10.78
CA SER A 479 -29.37 -15.16 -10.09
C SER A 479 -30.50 -14.57 -10.94
N ASP A 480 -30.28 -13.42 -11.58
CA ASP A 480 -31.26 -12.78 -12.46
C ASP A 480 -31.57 -13.63 -13.71
N LEU A 481 -30.58 -14.35 -14.26
CA LEU A 481 -30.79 -15.33 -15.34
C LEU A 481 -31.55 -16.58 -14.86
N LYS A 482 -31.19 -17.15 -13.70
CA LYS A 482 -31.84 -18.36 -13.14
C LYS A 482 -33.28 -18.10 -12.72
N SER A 483 -33.59 -16.88 -12.27
CA SER A 483 -34.95 -16.45 -11.91
C SER A 483 -35.79 -15.98 -13.10
N ASN A 484 -35.27 -16.06 -14.34
CA ASN A 484 -35.90 -15.55 -15.56
C ASN A 484 -36.27 -14.06 -15.50
N LYS A 485 -35.62 -13.28 -14.63
CA LYS A 485 -35.81 -11.82 -14.55
C LYS A 485 -35.20 -11.12 -15.76
N ILE A 486 -34.12 -11.67 -16.30
CA ILE A 486 -33.51 -11.25 -17.56
C ILE A 486 -33.23 -12.48 -18.43
N THR A 487 -33.22 -12.28 -19.74
CA THR A 487 -32.77 -13.27 -20.72
C THR A 487 -31.27 -13.11 -21.01
N GLN A 488 -30.63 -14.16 -21.54
CA GLN A 488 -29.24 -14.11 -22.01
C GLN A 488 -29.00 -12.97 -23.02
N HIS A 489 -29.97 -12.74 -23.92
CA HIS A 489 -29.88 -11.68 -24.93
C HIS A 489 -29.95 -10.28 -24.30
N GLN A 490 -30.80 -10.07 -23.30
CA GLN A 490 -30.87 -8.80 -22.55
C GLN A 490 -29.57 -8.54 -21.78
N LEU A 491 -28.98 -9.57 -21.17
CA LEU A 491 -27.69 -9.46 -20.50
C LEU A 491 -26.58 -9.06 -21.48
N TYR A 492 -26.47 -9.74 -22.61
CA TYR A 492 -25.52 -9.39 -23.66
C TYR A 492 -25.67 -7.92 -24.11
N ASN A 493 -26.90 -7.49 -24.40
CA ASN A 493 -27.17 -6.10 -24.80
C ASN A 493 -26.79 -5.09 -23.72
N HIS A 494 -26.95 -5.44 -22.44
CA HIS A 494 -26.50 -4.62 -21.32
C HIS A 494 -24.98 -4.40 -21.36
N PHE A 495 -24.20 -5.48 -21.50
CA PHE A 495 -22.73 -5.41 -21.53
C PHE A 495 -22.22 -4.60 -22.74
N ILE A 496 -22.77 -4.84 -23.94
CA ILE A 496 -22.44 -4.05 -25.13
C ILE A 496 -22.77 -2.57 -24.92
N THR A 497 -23.91 -2.26 -24.30
CA THR A 497 -24.29 -0.86 -24.03
C THR A 497 -23.33 -0.20 -23.03
N VAL A 498 -22.89 -0.94 -22.01
CA VAL A 498 -21.87 -0.46 -21.06
C VAL A 498 -20.56 -0.21 -21.79
N ALA A 499 -20.08 -1.14 -22.62
CA ALA A 499 -18.86 -0.98 -23.41
C ALA A 499 -18.93 0.28 -24.30
N LYS A 500 -20.00 0.46 -25.09
CA LYS A 500 -20.23 1.66 -25.90
C LYS A 500 -20.18 2.93 -25.07
N LYS A 501 -20.87 2.94 -23.93
CA LYS A 501 -20.91 4.11 -23.03
C LYS A 501 -19.52 4.43 -22.48
N GLN A 502 -18.74 3.43 -22.08
CA GLN A 502 -17.40 3.65 -21.54
C GLN A 502 -16.40 4.05 -22.63
N ASN A 503 -16.45 3.43 -23.81
CA ASN A 503 -15.66 3.82 -24.98
C ASN A 503 -15.97 5.26 -25.43
N ALA A 504 -17.24 5.69 -25.31
CA ALA A 504 -17.67 7.05 -25.60
C ALA A 504 -17.22 8.08 -24.54
N LYS A 505 -17.01 7.66 -23.28
CA LYS A 505 -16.38 8.48 -22.23
C LYS A 505 -14.87 8.54 -22.45
N LYS A 506 -14.42 9.05 -23.57
CA LYS A 506 -13.03 9.54 -23.63
C LYS A 506 -12.97 10.83 -22.82
N PRO A 507 -12.11 10.93 -21.80
CA PRO A 507 -11.71 12.24 -21.31
C PRO A 507 -10.85 12.84 -22.43
N SER A 508 -11.47 13.59 -23.33
CA SER A 508 -10.67 14.59 -24.05
C SER A 508 -10.31 15.63 -23.01
N ALA A 509 -9.01 15.90 -22.82
CA ALA A 509 -8.65 17.09 -22.07
C ALA A 509 -9.34 18.26 -22.79
N PHE A 510 -9.88 19.24 -22.06
CA PHE A 510 -10.54 20.38 -22.69
C PHE A 510 -9.62 21.06 -23.73
N GLU A 511 -8.31 20.98 -23.57
CA GLU A 511 -7.32 21.42 -24.55
C GLU A 511 -7.32 20.60 -25.86
N ASP A 512 -7.62 19.30 -25.80
CA ASP A 512 -7.62 18.40 -26.97
C ASP A 512 -8.76 18.69 -27.95
N VAL A 513 -9.83 19.37 -27.48
CA VAL A 513 -10.97 19.77 -28.33
C VAL A 513 -10.81 21.18 -28.92
N LEU A 514 -9.80 21.93 -28.49
CA LEU A 514 -9.41 23.23 -29.05
C LEU A 514 -8.41 23.05 -30.20
N SER A 515 -8.36 23.98 -31.15
CA SER A 515 -7.38 23.90 -32.24
C SER A 515 -5.97 24.09 -31.68
N LYS A 516 -4.99 23.27 -32.10
CA LYS A 516 -3.61 23.42 -31.61
C LYS A 516 -2.92 24.67 -32.19
N ASP A 517 -3.34 25.09 -33.38
CA ASP A 517 -2.69 26.15 -34.17
C ASP A 517 -3.01 27.57 -33.68
N ASP A 518 -3.99 27.72 -32.78
CA ASP A 518 -4.44 29.01 -32.25
C ASP A 518 -4.20 29.19 -30.75
N LYS A 519 -3.35 28.35 -30.14
CA LYS A 519 -2.96 28.49 -28.73
C LYS A 519 -2.38 29.88 -28.47
N GLY A 520 -2.90 30.56 -27.44
CA GLY A 520 -2.56 31.96 -27.13
C GLY A 520 -3.23 33.01 -28.02
N LYS A 521 -4.15 32.62 -28.92
CA LYS A 521 -4.93 33.54 -29.77
C LYS A 521 -6.41 33.15 -29.80
N ARG A 522 -6.97 32.84 -28.62
CA ARG A 522 -8.36 32.36 -28.49
C ARG A 522 -9.18 33.31 -27.62
N VAL A 523 -10.43 33.52 -28.01
CA VAL A 523 -11.44 34.23 -27.21
C VAL A 523 -12.64 33.32 -27.01
N ALA A 524 -13.09 33.16 -25.77
CA ALA A 524 -14.30 32.41 -25.44
C ALA A 524 -15.49 33.36 -25.21
N VAL A 525 -16.68 32.93 -25.64
CA VAL A 525 -17.96 33.55 -25.26
C VAL A 525 -18.87 32.45 -24.72
N ILE A 526 -19.26 32.55 -23.45
CA ILE A 526 -20.02 31.54 -22.72
C ILE A 526 -21.47 32.02 -22.54
N ILE A 527 -22.42 31.37 -23.22
CA ILE A 527 -23.85 31.71 -23.18
C ILE A 527 -24.67 30.41 -23.05
N PRO A 528 -24.96 29.97 -21.82
CA PRO A 528 -25.46 28.61 -21.60
C PRO A 528 -26.92 28.36 -22.01
N GLU A 529 -27.86 29.29 -21.77
CA GLU A 529 -29.30 28.98 -21.71
C GLU A 529 -30.25 29.97 -22.42
N SER A 530 -29.84 30.62 -23.51
CA SER A 530 -30.72 31.58 -24.21
C SER A 530 -30.44 31.74 -25.70
N GLY A 531 -31.37 31.27 -26.54
CA GLY A 531 -31.34 31.49 -28.00
C GLY A 531 -31.49 32.98 -28.38
N THR A 532 -32.30 33.74 -27.63
CA THR A 532 -32.46 35.18 -27.83
C THR A 532 -31.16 35.94 -27.59
N ASP A 533 -30.42 35.61 -26.50
CA ASP A 533 -29.14 36.25 -26.20
C ASP A 533 -28.06 35.86 -27.21
N LEU A 534 -28.11 34.63 -27.74
CA LEU A 534 -27.24 34.21 -28.83
C LEU A 534 -27.47 35.02 -30.10
N ILE A 535 -28.71 35.34 -30.47
CA ILE A 535 -29.02 36.22 -31.63
C ILE A 535 -28.43 37.62 -31.41
N PHE A 536 -28.57 38.18 -30.20
CA PHE A 536 -27.95 39.47 -29.88
C PHE A 536 -26.42 39.40 -29.96
N ILE A 537 -25.81 38.36 -29.43
CA ILE A 537 -24.36 38.17 -29.47
C ILE A 537 -23.87 37.96 -30.91
N ASN A 538 -24.62 37.21 -31.73
CA ASN A 538 -24.36 37.00 -33.14
C ASN A 538 -24.21 38.37 -33.88
N SER A 539 -25.07 39.35 -33.55
CA SER A 539 -24.96 40.72 -34.08
C SER A 539 -23.71 41.49 -33.63
N LEU A 540 -23.12 41.13 -32.49
CA LEU A 540 -21.95 41.78 -31.88
C LEU A 540 -20.62 41.12 -32.28
N LEU A 541 -20.63 39.91 -32.85
CA LEU A 541 -19.41 39.16 -33.16
C LEU A 541 -18.45 39.91 -34.10
N ARG A 542 -18.98 40.68 -35.06
CA ARG A 542 -18.16 41.52 -35.94
C ARG A 542 -17.34 42.56 -35.15
N ASN A 543 -17.92 43.13 -34.09
CA ASN A 543 -17.24 44.10 -33.25
C ASN A 543 -16.26 43.41 -32.30
N LEU A 544 -16.62 42.22 -31.79
CA LEU A 544 -15.73 41.40 -30.98
C LEU A 544 -14.47 41.00 -31.76
N GLN A 545 -14.62 40.57 -33.02
CA GLN A 545 -13.50 40.25 -33.91
C GLN A 545 -12.61 41.47 -34.21
N LYS A 546 -13.19 42.68 -34.30
CA LYS A 546 -12.41 43.92 -34.45
C LYS A 546 -11.59 44.23 -33.19
N LYS A 547 -12.16 43.99 -32.00
CA LYS A 547 -11.49 44.19 -30.71
C LYS A 547 -10.33 43.21 -30.52
N HIS A 548 -10.55 41.94 -30.85
CA HIS A 548 -9.57 40.85 -30.73
C HIS A 548 -9.00 40.46 -32.09
N LYS A 549 -8.40 41.42 -32.79
CA LYS A 549 -7.91 41.21 -34.15
C LYS A 549 -6.85 40.09 -34.17
N GLY A 550 -7.06 39.09 -35.03
CA GLY A 550 -6.15 37.94 -35.17
C GLY A 550 -6.41 36.79 -34.19
N HIS A 551 -7.49 36.85 -33.40
CA HIS A 551 -7.93 35.78 -32.52
C HIS A 551 -9.07 34.95 -33.15
N ASN A 552 -9.15 33.69 -32.72
CA ASN A 552 -10.25 32.80 -33.03
C ASN A 552 -11.31 32.85 -31.92
N ILE A 553 -12.57 33.06 -32.31
CA ILE A 553 -13.69 33.15 -31.37
C ILE A 553 -14.36 31.78 -31.23
N TYR A 554 -14.41 31.29 -30.00
CA TYR A 554 -15.10 30.07 -29.59
C TYR A 554 -16.40 30.43 -28.86
N ILE A 555 -17.50 29.83 -29.28
CA ILE A 555 -18.80 30.00 -28.62
C ILE A 555 -19.12 28.74 -27.82
N PHE A 556 -19.49 28.90 -26.55
CA PHE A 556 -19.94 27.81 -25.68
C PHE A 556 -21.41 27.98 -25.34
N THR A 557 -22.25 27.06 -25.84
CA THR A 557 -23.69 27.04 -25.56
C THR A 557 -24.24 25.62 -25.57
N LYS A 558 -25.51 25.42 -25.19
CA LYS A 558 -26.15 24.09 -25.31
C LYS A 558 -26.29 23.70 -26.79
N PRO A 559 -26.08 22.43 -27.17
CA PRO A 559 -26.18 21.96 -28.55
C PRO A 559 -27.49 22.34 -29.26
N GLU A 560 -28.60 22.41 -28.53
CA GLU A 560 -29.91 22.82 -29.05
C GLU A 560 -29.96 24.28 -29.58
N PHE A 561 -28.94 25.10 -29.29
CA PHE A 561 -28.88 26.50 -29.74
C PHE A 561 -27.79 26.78 -30.78
N PHE A 562 -27.09 25.75 -31.30
CA PHE A 562 -25.98 25.95 -32.23
C PHE A 562 -26.41 26.67 -33.52
N GLU A 563 -27.60 26.33 -34.03
CA GLU A 563 -28.19 26.89 -35.25
C GLU A 563 -28.33 28.42 -35.24
N TYR A 564 -28.32 29.06 -34.06
CA TYR A 564 -28.47 30.51 -33.94
C TYR A 564 -27.17 31.29 -34.15
N ILE A 565 -26.01 30.63 -34.19
CA ILE A 565 -24.71 31.32 -34.17
C ILE A 565 -23.58 30.63 -34.95
N GLU A 566 -23.67 29.32 -35.21
CA GLU A 566 -22.57 28.55 -35.79
C GLU A 566 -22.23 28.95 -37.24
N ASP A 567 -23.18 29.54 -37.97
CA ASP A 567 -23.06 29.98 -39.36
C ASP A 567 -22.43 31.38 -39.50
N ASN A 568 -22.16 32.06 -38.38
CA ASN A 568 -21.57 33.40 -38.41
C ASN A 568 -20.09 33.33 -38.85
N PRO A 569 -19.66 34.15 -39.84
CA PRO A 569 -18.32 34.09 -40.41
C PRO A 569 -17.19 34.50 -39.46
N TYR A 570 -17.51 35.04 -38.29
CA TYR A 570 -16.56 35.42 -37.24
C TYR A 570 -16.47 34.37 -36.12
N VAL A 571 -17.27 33.30 -36.15
CA VAL A 571 -17.15 32.16 -35.23
C VAL A 571 -16.15 31.17 -35.80
N PHE A 572 -15.13 30.83 -35.01
CA PHE A 572 -14.19 29.79 -35.38
C PHE A 572 -14.75 28.41 -35.06
N LYS A 573 -15.36 28.25 -33.88
CA LYS A 573 -15.98 26.98 -33.46
C LYS A 573 -17.08 27.21 -32.43
N CYS A 574 -18.22 26.55 -32.62
CA CYS A 574 -19.26 26.41 -31.61
C CYS A 574 -19.07 25.08 -30.85
N MET A 575 -19.17 25.11 -29.53
CA MET A 575 -18.85 23.98 -28.66
C MET A 575 -19.89 23.81 -27.54
N PRO A 576 -20.11 22.57 -27.07
CA PRO A 576 -21.10 22.30 -26.03
C PRO A 576 -20.65 22.91 -24.70
N TYR A 577 -21.58 23.59 -24.04
CA TYR A 577 -21.39 24.14 -22.71
C TYR A 577 -21.30 23.04 -21.62
N SER A 578 -20.43 23.25 -20.63
CA SER A 578 -20.34 22.46 -19.40
C SER A 578 -20.06 23.34 -18.18
N ASN A 579 -20.53 22.95 -17.00
CA ASN A 579 -20.38 23.74 -15.75
C ASN A 579 -18.93 24.05 -15.36
N SER A 580 -17.95 23.31 -15.88
CA SER A 580 -16.52 23.61 -15.69
C SER A 580 -16.08 24.93 -16.35
N LEU A 581 -16.82 25.43 -17.34
CA LEU A 581 -16.52 26.67 -18.07
C LEU A 581 -16.88 27.94 -17.28
N ASP A 582 -17.65 27.82 -16.20
CA ASP A 582 -18.08 28.94 -15.36
C ASP A 582 -16.97 29.49 -14.48
N ASN A 583 -15.80 28.86 -14.45
CA ASN A 583 -14.64 29.31 -13.69
C ASN A 583 -13.72 30.19 -14.57
N PRO A 584 -13.73 31.53 -14.41
CA PRO A 584 -12.94 32.42 -15.26
C PRO A 584 -11.43 32.21 -15.08
N ILE A 585 -10.99 31.77 -13.89
CA ILE A 585 -9.57 31.52 -13.59
C ILE A 585 -9.02 30.36 -14.43
N SER A 586 -9.83 29.32 -14.67
CA SER A 586 -9.42 28.22 -15.56
C SER A 586 -9.43 28.63 -17.02
N MET A 587 -10.27 29.59 -17.40
CA MET A 587 -10.44 30.01 -18.79
C MET A 587 -9.40 31.06 -19.21
N GLU A 588 -9.19 32.12 -18.41
CA GLU A 588 -8.26 33.22 -18.69
C GLU A 588 -6.90 33.09 -18.00
N GLY A 589 -6.76 32.17 -17.05
CA GLY A 589 -5.53 32.03 -16.27
C GLY A 589 -5.51 32.90 -15.01
N PHE A 590 -4.60 32.56 -14.09
CA PHE A 590 -4.30 33.37 -12.89
C PHE A 590 -2.92 33.00 -12.34
N GLY A 591 -2.07 34.00 -12.09
CA GLY A 591 -0.71 33.79 -11.60
C GLY A 591 0.16 33.02 -12.59
N LYS A 592 0.61 31.80 -12.25
CA LYS A 592 1.43 30.94 -13.12
C LYS A 592 0.62 30.08 -14.09
N HIS A 593 -0.71 30.08 -13.98
CA HIS A 593 -1.61 29.33 -14.86
C HIS A 593 -2.01 30.22 -16.05
N GLU A 594 -1.69 29.79 -17.28
CA GLU A 594 -1.90 30.60 -18.51
C GLU A 594 -3.35 30.62 -19.01
N GLY A 595 -4.22 29.73 -18.53
CA GLY A 595 -5.59 29.60 -19.04
C GLY A 595 -5.69 29.00 -20.44
N TYR A 596 -6.91 28.79 -20.94
CA TYR A 596 -7.18 28.24 -22.28
C TYR A 596 -7.45 29.32 -23.33
N PHE A 597 -7.87 30.52 -22.89
CA PHE A 597 -8.28 31.67 -23.71
C PHE A 597 -7.61 32.95 -23.21
N GLU A 598 -7.34 33.89 -24.11
CA GLU A 598 -6.83 35.22 -23.73
C GLU A 598 -7.92 36.05 -23.03
N ALA A 599 -9.18 35.84 -23.43
CA ALA A 599 -10.34 36.45 -22.79
C ALA A 599 -11.54 35.51 -22.85
N ALA A 600 -12.34 35.48 -21.78
CA ALA A 600 -13.57 34.73 -21.67
C ALA A 600 -14.73 35.68 -21.29
N TYR A 601 -15.68 35.84 -22.20
CA TYR A 601 -16.85 36.68 -22.00
C TYR A 601 -18.01 35.86 -21.45
N TYR A 602 -18.66 36.38 -20.42
CA TYR A 602 -19.82 35.78 -19.75
C TYR A 602 -21.05 36.72 -19.78
N PRO A 603 -21.66 36.97 -20.96
CA PRO A 603 -22.73 37.97 -21.09
C PRO A 603 -23.97 37.67 -20.24
N ALA A 604 -24.22 36.39 -19.95
CA ALA A 604 -25.39 35.93 -19.21
C ALA A 604 -25.23 36.01 -17.67
N THR A 605 -24.02 36.28 -17.15
CA THR A 605 -23.67 35.95 -15.76
C THR A 605 -23.37 37.17 -14.89
N THR A 606 -23.66 38.39 -15.39
CA THR A 606 -23.36 39.66 -14.70
C THR A 606 -24.07 39.75 -13.33
N THR A 607 -23.36 39.38 -12.26
CA THR A 607 -23.85 39.49 -10.87
C THR A 607 -22.72 39.90 -9.93
N GLN A 608 -23.05 40.46 -8.76
CA GLN A 608 -22.06 40.83 -7.73
C GLN A 608 -21.25 39.63 -7.19
N ARG A 609 -21.57 38.38 -7.57
CA ARG A 609 -20.88 37.15 -7.14
C ARG A 609 -19.74 36.71 -8.06
N VAL A 610 -19.75 37.09 -9.34
CA VAL A 610 -18.73 36.68 -10.32
C VAL A 610 -18.13 37.93 -10.96
N PRO A 611 -16.89 38.33 -10.62
CA PRO A 611 -16.27 39.51 -11.19
C PRO A 611 -15.89 39.26 -12.66
N CYS A 612 -16.76 39.70 -13.57
CA CYS A 612 -16.59 39.56 -15.03
C CYS A 612 -15.78 40.71 -15.67
N TYR A 613 -15.06 41.48 -14.86
CA TYR A 613 -14.22 42.62 -15.27
C TYR A 613 -12.72 42.41 -15.02
N ILE A 614 -12.35 41.22 -14.54
CA ILE A 614 -10.95 40.83 -14.37
C ILE A 614 -10.53 40.20 -15.69
N HIS A 615 -10.06 41.03 -16.61
CA HIS A 615 -9.29 40.55 -17.75
C HIS A 615 -7.83 40.79 -17.43
N ASN A 616 -6.96 39.84 -17.76
CA ASN A 616 -5.52 39.95 -17.53
C ASN A 616 -5.02 41.34 -17.98
N GLY A 617 -4.76 42.21 -17.00
CA GLY A 617 -4.23 43.54 -17.25
C GLY A 617 -2.78 43.40 -17.66
N ASN A 618 -2.47 43.79 -18.89
CA ASN A 618 -1.13 44.21 -19.25
C ASN A 618 -0.94 45.67 -18.88
#